data_AF-A0A1E3YC79-F1
#
_entry.id   AF-A0A1E3YC79-F1
#
_cell.length_a   1.000
_cell.length_b   1.000
_cell.length_c   1.000
_cell.angle_alpha   90.00
_cell.angle_beta   90.00
_cell.angle_gamma   90.00
#
_symmetry.space_group_name_H-M   'P 1'
#
loop_
_entity.id
_entity.type
_entity.pdbx_description
1 polymer ?
#
loop_
_entity_poly.entity_id
_entity_poly.type
_entity_poly.pdbx_seq_one_letter_code
_entity_poly.pdbx_strand_id
1 'polypeptide(L)'
;MSGKAPSPVATRIGATDIPYEKGRFRYLDSYYGGTDFLGQEVVWDDTTPVWAMNYYGRILDAERFDGGRAGTVIKQALTALYQERRFLGGFTYLHPLGEYVDQSVGDYRSFLGVERIRMGERMVYQLDYQGGLIKL
;
A
#
# COMPACT_ATOMS: atom_id res chain seq x y z
N MET A 1 3.75 21.13 -28.49
CA MET A 1 2.61 20.92 -27.58
C MET A 1 2.65 19.47 -27.10
N SER A 2 3.02 19.21 -25.84
CA SER A 2 2.97 17.85 -25.29
C SER A 2 1.63 17.72 -24.57
N GLY A 3 0.65 17.11 -25.24
CA GLY A 3 -0.64 16.79 -24.64
C GLY A 3 -0.44 15.65 -23.66
N LYS A 4 -0.55 15.94 -22.36
CA LYS A 4 -0.60 14.91 -21.32
C LYS A 4 -1.83 14.06 -21.62
N ALA A 5 -1.64 12.76 -21.89
CA ALA A 5 -2.74 11.84 -22.10
C ALA A 5 -3.73 11.96 -20.93
N PRO A 6 -5.06 11.92 -21.18
CA PRO A 6 -6.03 11.99 -20.10
C PRO A 6 -5.77 10.84 -19.12
N SER A 7 -5.74 11.17 -17.83
CA SER A 7 -5.67 10.15 -16.78
C SER A 7 -6.86 9.19 -16.94
N PRO A 8 -6.66 7.87 -16.73
CA PRO A 8 -7.75 6.92 -16.79
C PRO A 8 -8.91 7.35 -15.88
N VAL A 9 -10.15 7.15 -16.33
CA VAL A 9 -11.31 7.30 -15.46
C VAL A 9 -11.28 6.15 -14.47
N ALA A 10 -11.35 6.46 -13.17
CA ALA A 10 -11.37 5.45 -12.12
C ALA A 10 -12.58 4.52 -12.30
N THR A 11 -12.37 3.23 -12.03
CA THR A 11 -13.37 2.16 -12.17
C THR A 11 -14.56 2.32 -11.23
N ARG A 12 -14.39 3.08 -10.13
CA ARG A 12 -15.43 3.36 -9.15
C ARG A 12 -15.49 4.86 -8.85
N ILE A 13 -16.70 5.37 -8.58
CA ILE A 13 -16.94 6.78 -8.29
C ILE A 13 -16.12 7.20 -7.05
N GLY A 14 -15.28 8.22 -7.21
CA GLY A 14 -14.46 8.77 -6.13
C GLY A 14 -13.23 7.95 -5.75
N ALA A 15 -12.94 6.86 -6.47
CA ALA A 15 -11.70 6.11 -6.29
C ALA A 15 -10.53 6.78 -7.02
N THR A 16 -9.33 6.53 -6.54
CA THR A 16 -8.09 6.74 -7.29
C THR A 16 -7.56 5.38 -7.71
N ASP A 17 -7.35 5.22 -9.02
CA ASP A 17 -6.88 3.97 -9.62
C ASP A 17 -5.44 4.15 -10.12
N ILE A 18 -4.55 3.24 -9.73
CA ILE A 18 -3.15 3.20 -10.14
C ILE A 18 -2.89 1.86 -10.86
N PRO A 19 -3.03 1.81 -12.20
CA PRO A 19 -2.79 0.60 -12.96
C PRO A 19 -1.30 0.36 -13.22
N TYR A 20 -0.93 -0.91 -13.34
CA TYR A 20 0.38 -1.34 -13.85
C TYR A 20 0.22 -2.64 -14.65
N GLU A 21 1.00 -2.78 -15.73
CA GLU A 21 0.98 -3.99 -16.56
C GLU A 21 2.40 -4.45 -16.88
N LYS A 22 2.60 -5.78 -16.87
CA LYS A 22 3.86 -6.42 -17.26
C LYS A 22 3.62 -7.79 -17.89
N GLY A 23 3.71 -7.87 -19.21
CA GLY A 23 3.44 -9.10 -19.95
C GLY A 23 1.98 -9.52 -19.76
N ARG A 24 1.77 -10.76 -19.32
CA ARG A 24 0.42 -11.30 -19.00
C ARG A 24 -0.16 -10.80 -17.69
N PHE A 25 0.66 -10.19 -16.82
CA PHE A 25 0.19 -9.74 -15.52
C PHE A 25 -0.35 -8.31 -15.58
N ARG A 26 -1.50 -8.11 -14.95
CA ARG A 26 -2.07 -6.79 -14.67
C ARG A 26 -2.17 -6.58 -13.17
N TYR A 27 -1.97 -5.35 -12.75
CA TYR A 27 -2.11 -4.89 -11.38
C TYR A 27 -2.99 -3.66 -11.36
N LEU A 28 -3.87 -3.58 -10.36
CA LEU A 28 -4.62 -2.38 -10.06
C LEU A 28 -4.62 -2.16 -8.56
N ASP A 29 -4.12 -1.01 -8.15
CA ASP A 29 -4.42 -0.44 -6.85
C ASP A 29 -5.61 0.52 -7.00
N SER A 30 -6.63 0.36 -6.18
CA SER A 30 -7.81 1.22 -6.17
C SER A 30 -8.18 1.58 -4.73
N TYR A 31 -8.22 2.88 -4.43
CA TYR A 31 -8.48 3.35 -3.07
C TYR A 31 -9.33 4.62 -3.01
N TYR A 32 -9.87 4.87 -1.82
CA TYR A 32 -10.64 6.06 -1.48
C TYR A 32 -9.95 6.81 -0.34
N GLY A 33 -10.16 8.12 -0.28
CA GLY A 33 -9.66 8.95 0.82
C GLY A 33 -8.23 9.46 0.60
N GLY A 34 -7.66 10.06 1.63
CA GLY A 34 -6.33 10.70 1.57
C GLY A 34 -5.56 10.58 2.88
N THR A 35 -6.12 11.10 3.98
CA THR A 35 -5.52 10.97 5.32
C THR A 35 -5.88 9.63 5.95
N ASP A 36 -7.19 9.37 6.02
CA ASP A 36 -7.74 8.04 6.25
C ASP A 36 -8.20 7.51 4.90
N PHE A 37 -7.72 6.34 4.53
CA PHE A 37 -7.90 5.79 3.20
C PHE A 37 -8.03 4.28 3.24
N LEU A 38 -8.85 3.73 2.34
CA LEU A 38 -9.11 2.31 2.24
C LEU A 38 -9.06 1.89 0.78
N GLY A 39 -8.42 0.77 0.51
CA GLY A 39 -8.21 0.31 -0.86
C GLY A 39 -8.05 -1.18 -1.01
N GLN A 40 -7.87 -1.56 -2.25
CA GLN A 40 -7.64 -2.93 -2.68
C GLN A 40 -6.62 -2.96 -3.81
N GLU A 41 -5.66 -3.87 -3.67
CA GLU A 41 -4.77 -4.28 -4.74
C GLU A 41 -5.27 -5.61 -5.31
N VAL A 42 -5.24 -5.74 -6.63
CA VAL A 42 -5.53 -6.99 -7.32
C VAL A 42 -4.49 -7.25 -8.40
N VAL A 43 -4.03 -8.50 -8.47
CA VAL A 43 -3.19 -9.01 -9.55
C VAL A 43 -4.00 -9.99 -10.37
N TRP A 44 -4.01 -9.76 -11.68
CA TRP A 44 -4.54 -10.70 -12.67
C TRP A 44 -3.41 -11.37 -13.42
N ASP A 45 -3.62 -12.65 -13.69
CA ASP A 45 -2.93 -13.38 -14.73
C ASP A 45 -3.85 -13.49 -15.95
N ASP A 46 -3.51 -12.78 -17.02
CA ASP A 46 -4.40 -12.46 -18.15
C ASP A 46 -5.70 -11.81 -17.67
N THR A 47 -6.81 -12.53 -17.71
CA THR A 47 -8.14 -12.06 -17.26
C THR A 47 -8.56 -12.67 -15.91
N THR A 48 -7.74 -13.54 -15.33
CA THR A 48 -8.09 -14.27 -14.11
C THR A 48 -7.44 -13.59 -12.89
N PRO A 49 -8.22 -13.15 -11.89
CA PRO A 49 -7.64 -12.62 -10.67
C PRO A 49 -6.97 -13.76 -9.89
N VAL A 50 -5.69 -13.60 -9.57
CA VAL A 50 -4.88 -14.66 -8.91
C VAL A 50 -4.45 -14.29 -7.50
N TRP A 51 -4.45 -13.00 -7.16
CA TRP A 51 -4.07 -12.50 -5.84
C TRP A 51 -4.76 -11.18 -5.55
N ALA A 52 -5.14 -10.95 -4.30
CA ALA A 52 -5.63 -9.65 -3.86
C ALA A 52 -5.27 -9.36 -2.40
N MET A 53 -5.22 -8.07 -2.09
CA MET A 53 -5.06 -7.53 -0.74
C MET A 53 -6.02 -6.36 -0.56
N ASN A 54 -6.63 -6.23 0.61
CA ASN A 54 -7.25 -4.97 1.03
C ASN A 54 -6.45 -4.34 2.15
N TYR A 55 -6.61 -3.03 2.29
CA TYR A 55 -5.87 -2.27 3.28
C TYR A 55 -6.66 -1.05 3.77
N TYR A 56 -6.44 -0.64 5.01
CA TYR A 56 -7.01 0.56 5.63
C TYR A 56 -5.91 1.32 6.39
N GLY A 57 -5.54 2.49 5.86
CA GLY A 57 -4.55 3.40 6.42
C GLY A 57 -5.19 4.61 7.09
N ARG A 58 -4.57 5.10 8.16
CA ARG A 58 -5.08 6.21 8.98
C ARG A 58 -3.98 6.94 9.73
N ILE A 59 -4.15 8.25 9.89
CA ILE A 59 -3.29 9.08 10.73
C ILE A 59 -3.84 9.06 12.16
N LEU A 60 -3.04 8.60 13.12
CA LEU A 60 -3.45 8.46 14.52
C LEU A 60 -3.22 9.72 15.35
N ASP A 61 -2.32 10.60 14.89
CA ASP A 61 -1.97 11.87 15.54
C ASP A 61 -1.88 12.98 14.48
N ALA A 62 -3.05 13.50 14.09
CA ALA A 62 -3.16 14.50 13.03
C ALA A 62 -2.62 15.89 13.43
N GLU A 63 -2.38 16.14 14.73
CA GLU A 63 -1.77 17.38 15.20
C GLU A 63 -0.28 17.44 14.86
N ARG A 64 0.38 16.29 14.75
CA ARG A 64 1.84 16.17 14.64
C ARG A 64 2.31 15.47 13.38
N PHE A 65 1.40 14.83 12.66
CA PHE A 65 1.70 14.03 11.48
C PHE A 65 0.58 14.18 10.45
N ASP A 66 0.93 13.95 9.19
CA ASP A 66 0.01 14.12 8.07
C ASP A 66 0.27 13.05 6.99
N GLY A 67 -0.67 12.93 6.06
CA GLY A 67 -0.60 11.94 4.98
C GLY A 67 0.59 12.15 4.04
N GLY A 68 1.06 13.37 3.83
CA GLY A 68 2.23 13.66 2.99
C GLY A 68 3.54 13.15 3.61
N ARG A 69 3.70 13.34 4.91
CA ARG A 69 4.82 12.78 5.68
C ARG A 69 4.74 11.26 5.75
N ALA A 70 3.55 10.70 5.97
CA ALA A 70 3.34 9.25 5.93
C ALA A 70 3.76 8.67 4.57
N GLY A 71 3.22 9.22 3.47
CA GLY A 71 3.55 8.77 2.12
C GLY A 71 5.03 8.87 1.78
N THR A 72 5.73 9.90 2.29
CA THR A 72 7.19 10.05 2.11
C THR A 72 7.96 8.91 2.79
N VAL A 73 7.63 8.60 4.05
CA VAL A 73 8.27 7.52 4.81
C VAL A 73 7.97 6.15 4.16
N ILE A 74 6.69 5.88 3.88
CA ILE A 74 6.23 4.59 3.33
C ILE A 74 6.87 4.33 1.98
N LYS A 75 6.90 5.34 1.08
CA LYS A 75 7.52 5.18 -0.24
C LYS A 75 8.98 4.77 -0.15
N GLN A 76 9.76 5.38 0.75
CA GLN A 76 11.16 5.01 0.94
C GLN A 76 11.33 3.64 1.59
N ALA A 77 10.53 3.35 2.63
CA ALA A 77 10.55 2.07 3.32
C ALA A 77 10.21 0.90 2.37
N LEU A 78 9.14 1.00 1.57
CA LEU A 78 8.78 -0.01 0.59
C LEU A 78 9.81 -0.14 -0.54
N THR A 79 10.42 0.98 -0.97
CA THR A 79 11.52 0.93 -1.94
C THR A 79 12.70 0.11 -1.40
N ALA A 80 13.07 0.30 -0.13
CA ALA A 80 14.12 -0.47 0.52
C ALA A 80 13.72 -1.95 0.72
N LEU A 81 12.49 -2.20 1.18
CA LEU A 81 11.96 -3.57 1.34
C LEU A 81 12.01 -4.36 0.03
N TYR A 82 11.55 -3.77 -1.08
CA TYR A 82 11.52 -4.47 -2.37
C TYR A 82 12.91 -4.72 -2.96
N GLN A 83 13.95 -3.99 -2.53
CA GLN A 83 15.34 -4.33 -2.88
C GLN A 83 15.79 -5.65 -2.25
N GLU A 84 15.20 -6.07 -1.12
CA GLU A 84 15.44 -7.39 -0.50
C GLU A 84 14.75 -8.55 -1.24
N ARG A 85 13.91 -8.26 -2.25
CA ARG A 85 13.18 -9.27 -3.06
C ARG A 85 12.35 -10.26 -2.23
N ARG A 86 11.69 -9.75 -1.19
CA ARG A 86 10.87 -10.51 -0.24
C ARG A 86 9.41 -10.03 -0.22
N PHE A 87 8.57 -10.80 0.46
CA PHE A 87 7.19 -10.42 0.75
C PHE A 87 7.10 -9.46 1.95
N LEU A 88 5.94 -8.80 2.10
CA LEU A 88 5.62 -7.88 3.18
C LEU A 88 5.76 -8.51 4.59
N GLY A 89 6.04 -7.66 5.56
CA GLY A 89 6.19 -7.96 6.98
C GLY A 89 7.62 -8.24 7.41
N GLY A 90 7.87 -8.12 8.72
CA GLY A 90 9.18 -8.39 9.34
C GLY A 90 10.26 -7.42 8.90
N PHE A 91 9.91 -6.15 8.72
CA PHE A 91 10.79 -5.11 8.21
C PHE A 91 10.70 -3.84 9.05
N THR A 92 11.82 -3.11 9.14
CA THR A 92 11.90 -1.85 9.88
C THR A 92 12.80 -0.89 9.10
N TYR A 93 12.38 0.36 9.01
CA TYR A 93 13.08 1.39 8.27
C TYR A 93 13.10 2.71 9.05
N LEU A 94 14.30 3.24 9.27
CA LEU A 94 14.50 4.51 9.95
C LEU A 94 14.54 5.66 8.95
N HIS A 95 13.58 6.58 9.07
CA HIS A 95 13.54 7.83 8.31
C HIS A 95 13.58 9.03 9.27
N PRO A 96 14.14 10.19 8.88
CA PRO A 96 14.14 11.38 9.74
C PRO A 96 12.75 11.86 10.20
N LEU A 97 11.68 11.49 9.47
CA LEU A 97 10.30 11.84 9.82
C LEU A 97 9.62 10.85 10.77
N GLY A 98 10.22 9.67 11.01
CA GLY A 98 9.64 8.61 11.82
C GLY A 98 10.19 7.24 11.45
N GLU A 99 10.05 6.29 12.35
CA GLU A 99 10.45 4.90 12.13
C GLU A 99 9.25 4.09 11.63
N TYR A 100 9.41 3.48 10.46
CA TYR A 100 8.44 2.57 9.86
C TYR A 100 8.70 1.15 10.34
N VAL A 101 7.63 0.45 10.70
CA VAL A 101 7.66 -0.96 11.12
C VAL A 101 6.53 -1.68 10.40
N ASP A 102 6.86 -2.79 9.75
CA ASP A 102 5.91 -3.69 9.11
C ASP A 102 5.99 -5.08 9.75
N GLN A 103 4.83 -5.60 10.16
CA GLN A 103 4.68 -6.90 10.80
C GLN A 103 3.53 -7.64 10.13
N SER A 104 3.80 -8.87 9.68
CA SER A 104 2.78 -9.74 9.10
C SER A 104 2.86 -11.15 9.69
N VAL A 105 1.75 -11.86 9.59
CA VAL A 105 1.65 -13.30 9.80
C VAL A 105 1.20 -13.96 8.50
N GLY A 106 1.73 -15.14 8.22
CA GLY A 106 1.50 -15.85 6.96
C GLY A 106 2.50 -15.46 5.88
N ASP A 107 2.10 -15.68 4.63
CA ASP A 107 2.89 -15.32 3.44
C ASP A 107 1.97 -14.89 2.30
N TYR A 108 2.50 -14.66 1.11
CA TYR A 108 1.73 -14.19 -0.06
C TYR A 108 0.48 -15.04 -0.39
N ARG A 109 0.39 -16.27 0.12
CA ARG A 109 -0.75 -17.17 -0.10
C ARG A 109 -1.95 -16.83 0.79
N SER A 110 -1.72 -16.38 2.02
CA SER A 110 -2.73 -15.93 2.98
C SER A 110 -2.04 -15.22 4.13
N PHE A 111 -2.39 -13.95 4.37
CA PHE A 111 -1.70 -13.11 5.34
C PHE A 111 -2.60 -12.04 5.96
N LEU A 112 -2.17 -11.60 7.13
CA LEU A 112 -2.61 -10.36 7.76
C LEU A 112 -1.38 -9.61 8.23
N GLY A 113 -1.38 -8.29 8.12
CA GLY A 113 -0.28 -7.48 8.60
C GLY A 113 -0.68 -6.06 8.95
N VAL A 114 0.26 -5.39 9.60
CA VAL A 114 0.10 -4.02 10.07
C VAL A 114 1.40 -3.27 9.83
N GLU A 115 1.30 -2.18 9.06
CA GLU A 115 2.34 -1.17 8.93
C GLU A 115 2.10 -0.05 9.94
N ARG A 116 3.17 0.48 10.53
CA ARG A 116 3.10 1.59 11.49
C ARG A 116 4.22 2.57 11.25
N ILE A 117 3.97 3.84 11.53
CA ILE A 117 5.03 4.83 11.71
C ILE A 117 4.99 5.33 13.16
N ARG A 118 6.15 5.36 13.81
CA ARG A 118 6.33 5.91 15.15
C ARG A 118 7.29 7.10 15.17
N MET A 119 6.96 8.09 16.00
CA MET A 119 7.84 9.19 16.37
C MET A 119 8.17 9.05 17.86
N GLY A 120 9.34 8.47 18.15
CA GLY A 120 9.69 8.02 19.51
C GLY A 120 8.75 6.90 19.95
N GLU A 121 8.12 7.07 21.11
CA GLU A 121 7.16 6.10 21.68
C GLU A 121 5.74 6.26 21.12
N ARG A 122 5.48 7.31 20.33
CA ARG A 122 4.14 7.64 19.83
C ARG A 122 3.91 7.04 18.46
N MET A 123 2.80 6.33 18.31
CA MET A 123 2.33 5.85 17.01
C MET A 123 1.53 6.95 16.33
N VAL A 124 1.88 7.29 15.09
CA VAL A 124 1.32 8.45 14.38
C VAL A 124 0.60 8.06 13.08
N TYR A 125 0.83 6.84 12.61
CA TYR A 125 0.18 6.24 11.45
C TYR A 125 0.06 4.73 11.66
N GLN A 126 -1.03 4.17 11.13
CA GLN A 126 -1.20 2.72 10.99
C GLN A 126 -1.89 2.40 9.68
N LEU A 127 -1.49 1.29 9.04
CA LEU A 127 -2.24 0.64 8.00
C LEU A 127 -2.39 -0.85 8.31
N ASP A 128 -3.62 -1.31 8.33
CA ASP A 128 -3.97 -2.72 8.49
C ASP A 128 -4.20 -3.31 7.10
N TYR A 129 -3.61 -4.46 6.79
CA TYR A 129 -3.74 -5.12 5.49
C TYR A 129 -3.95 -6.63 5.63
N GLN A 130 -4.64 -7.22 4.65
CA GLN A 130 -4.86 -8.66 4.59
C GLN A 130 -5.12 -9.09 3.14
N GLY A 131 -4.70 -10.29 2.80
CA GLY A 131 -4.82 -10.78 1.44
C GLY A 131 -4.36 -12.21 1.25
N GLY A 132 -4.28 -12.62 -0.01
CA GLY A 132 -3.81 -13.94 -0.38
C GLY A 132 -4.09 -14.31 -1.83
N LEU A 133 -3.82 -15.56 -2.15
CA LEU A 133 -4.16 -16.13 -3.45
C LEU A 133 -5.66 -16.32 -3.59
N ILE A 134 -6.19 -15.96 -4.75
CA ILE A 134 -7.58 -16.21 -5.12
C ILE A 134 -7.67 -17.59 -5.77
N LYS A 135 -8.61 -18.41 -5.30
CA LYS A 135 -8.91 -19.73 -5.85
C LYS A 135 -10.35 -19.73 -6.36
N LEU A 136 -10.55 -20.25 -7.56
CA LEU A 136 -11.86 -20.51 -8.15
C LEU A 136 -12.32 -21.92 -7.78
#